data_AF-A0A973N0U1-F1
#
_entry.id   AF-A0A973N0U1-F1
#
_cell.length_a   1.000
_cell.length_b   1.000
_cell.length_c   1.000
_cell.angle_alpha   90.00
_cell.angle_beta   90.00
_cell.angle_gamma   90.00
#
_symmetry.space_group_name_H-M   'P 1'
#
loop_
_entity.id
_entity.type
_entity.pdbx_description
1 polymer ?
#
loop_
_entity_poly.entity_id
_entity_poly.type
_entity_poly.pdbx_seq_one_letter_code
_entity_poly.pdbx_strand_id
1 'polypeptide(L)'
;MAIYELDGQAPDLPADGNYFIAETATVIGRVRLKPGASVWFGAVLRGDNEWIEIGEGANVQDGSTCHTDLGFPLHIGRNCAV
;
A
#
# COMPACT_ATOMS: atom_id res chain seq x y z
N MET A 1 -13.75 -3.98 0.00
CA MET A 1 -12.35 -3.58 -0.23
C MET A 1 -12.34 -2.15 -0.74
N ALA A 2 -11.55 -1.30 -0.11
CA ALA A 2 -11.51 0.14 -0.38
C ALA A 2 -10.23 0.49 -1.17
N ILE A 3 -10.17 0.02 -2.43
CA ILE A 3 -9.08 0.30 -3.38
C ILE A 3 -9.57 1.41 -4.31
N TYR A 4 -8.86 2.54 -4.33
CA TYR A 4 -9.31 3.74 -5.03
C TYR A 4 -8.27 4.28 -6.00
N GLU A 5 -8.71 4.55 -7.22
CA GLU A 5 -7.99 5.38 -8.17
C GLU A 5 -8.11 6.87 -7.77
N LEU A 6 -7.02 7.61 -7.91
CA LEU A 6 -6.97 9.06 -7.69
C LEU A 6 -6.14 9.72 -8.79
N ASP A 7 -6.68 10.76 -9.43
CA ASP A 7 -6.02 11.51 -10.51
C ASP A 7 -5.42 10.64 -11.63
N GLY A 8 -6.15 9.59 -12.03
CA GLY A 8 -5.71 8.64 -13.07
C GLY A 8 -4.67 7.62 -12.60
N GLN A 9 -4.40 7.54 -11.30
CA GLN A 9 -3.45 6.59 -10.71
C GLN A 9 -4.19 5.62 -9.80
N ALA A 10 -4.15 4.34 -10.16
CA ALA A 10 -4.65 3.25 -9.33
C ALA A 10 -3.48 2.54 -8.64
N PRO A 11 -3.73 1.86 -7.50
CA PRO A 11 -2.72 1.02 -6.88
C PRO A 11 -2.16 -0.04 -7.85
N ASP A 12 -0.84 -0.18 -7.86
CA ASP A 12 -0.09 -1.16 -8.64
C ASP A 12 0.03 -2.46 -7.84
N LEU A 13 -0.77 -3.46 -8.22
CA LEU A 13 -0.95 -4.71 -7.50
C LEU A 13 -0.43 -5.90 -8.33
N PRO A 14 0.15 -6.94 -7.69
CA PRO A 14 0.60 -8.13 -8.39
C PRO A 14 -0.52 -8.78 -9.22
N ALA A 15 -0.27 -8.95 -10.53
CA ALA A 15 -1.25 -9.46 -11.49
C ALA A 15 -1.67 -10.93 -11.23
N ASP A 16 -0.84 -11.69 -10.52
CA ASP A 16 -1.11 -13.05 -10.08
C ASP A 16 -1.99 -13.12 -8.82
N GLY A 17 -2.36 -11.97 -8.25
CA GLY A 17 -3.13 -11.89 -7.01
C GLY A 17 -2.33 -12.22 -5.76
N ASN A 18 -0.99 -12.31 -5.84
CA ASN A 18 -0.13 -12.62 -4.70
C ASN A 18 0.07 -11.40 -3.79
N TYR A 19 -1.00 -10.99 -3.11
CA TYR A 19 -1.00 -9.95 -2.08
C TYR A 19 -2.25 -10.11 -1.20
N PHE A 20 -2.29 -9.42 -0.06
CA PHE A 20 -3.49 -9.35 0.77
C PHE A 20 -3.84 -7.91 1.11
N ILE A 21 -5.11 -7.53 0.95
CA ILE A 21 -5.66 -6.27 1.44
C ILE A 21 -6.93 -6.62 2.22
N ALA A 22 -6.92 -6.36 3.52
CA ALA A 22 -8.07 -6.58 4.37
C ALA A 22 -9.28 -5.76 3.90
N GLU A 23 -10.49 -6.26 4.16
CA GLU A 23 -11.72 -5.65 3.65
C GLU A 23 -11.88 -4.17 4.06
N THR A 24 -11.44 -3.84 5.28
CA THR A 24 -11.51 -2.51 5.89
C THR A 24 -10.26 -1.65 5.68
N ALA A 25 -9.21 -2.19 5.03
CA ALA A 25 -8.04 -1.41 4.67
C ALA A 25 -8.38 -0.46 3.50
N THR A 26 -7.75 0.72 3.49
CA THR A 26 -7.92 1.74 2.47
C THR A 26 -6.60 1.95 1.72
N VAL A 27 -6.61 1.73 0.41
CA VAL A 27 -5.43 1.84 -0.46
C VAL A 27 -5.75 2.75 -1.63
N ILE A 28 -5.10 3.92 -1.70
CA ILE A 28 -5.49 5.02 -2.61
C ILE A 28 -4.29 5.45 -3.47
N GLY A 29 -4.49 5.57 -4.77
CA GLY A 29 -3.55 6.28 -5.64
C GLY A 29 -2.24 5.52 -5.89
N ARG A 30 -1.12 6.24 -5.80
CA ARG A 30 0.24 5.75 -6.06
C ARG A 30 0.77 4.82 -4.96
N VAL A 31 0.10 3.69 -4.77
CA VAL A 31 0.53 2.63 -3.86
C VAL A 31 0.95 1.42 -4.68
N ARG A 32 2.11 0.85 -4.39
CA ARG A 32 2.56 -0.40 -5.00
C ARG A 32 2.72 -1.49 -3.95
N LEU A 33 2.08 -2.62 -4.17
CA LEU A 33 2.35 -3.85 -3.43
C LEU A 33 3.27 -4.75 -4.27
N LYS A 34 4.37 -5.22 -3.68
CA LYS A 34 5.17 -6.30 -4.27
C LYS A 34 4.58 -7.66 -3.88
N PRO A 35 4.99 -8.76 -4.53
CA PRO A 35 4.46 -10.10 -4.24
C PRO A 35 4.56 -10.47 -2.75
N GLY A 36 3.50 -11.09 -2.22
CA GLY A 36 3.39 -11.48 -0.83
C GLY A 36 3.20 -10.33 0.17
N ALA A 37 3.10 -9.07 -0.29
CA ALA A 37 2.81 -7.95 0.60
C ALA A 37 1.38 -8.02 1.14
N SER A 38 1.18 -7.55 2.37
CA SER A 38 -0.12 -7.56 3.05
C SER A 38 -0.45 -6.25 3.77
N VAL A 39 -1.70 -5.82 3.68
CA VAL A 39 -2.24 -4.62 4.33
C VAL A 39 -3.44 -5.03 5.17
N TRP A 40 -3.38 -4.79 6.48
CA TRP A 40 -4.29 -5.36 7.46
C TRP A 40 -5.38 -4.38 7.90
N PHE A 41 -6.27 -4.83 8.80
CA PHE A 41 -7.56 -4.20 9.03
C PHE A 41 -7.45 -2.74 9.45
N GLY A 42 -8.19 -1.85 8.76
CA GLY A 42 -8.21 -0.42 9.05
C GLY A 42 -6.93 0.35 8.72
N ALA A 43 -5.90 -0.29 8.13
CA ALA A 43 -4.73 0.43 7.65
C ALA A 43 -5.09 1.36 6.48
N VAL A 44 -4.42 2.52 6.40
CA VAL A 44 -4.63 3.54 5.37
C VAL A 44 -3.31 3.84 4.67
N LEU A 45 -3.22 3.51 3.38
CA LEU A 45 -2.11 3.87 2.50
C LEU A 45 -2.64 4.87 1.47
N ARG A 46 -2.27 6.15 1.63
CA ARG A 46 -2.73 7.24 0.76
C ARG A 46 -1.57 7.78 -0.08
N GLY A 47 -1.44 7.31 -1.32
CA GLY A 47 -0.42 7.76 -2.26
C GLY A 47 -0.92 8.89 -3.16
N ASP A 48 -1.35 10.01 -2.59
CA ASP A 48 -1.81 11.19 -3.34
C ASP A 48 -0.67 12.13 -3.75
N ASN A 49 0.41 12.19 -2.95
CA ASN A 49 1.61 12.96 -3.24
C ASN A 49 2.65 12.11 -3.99
N GLU A 50 3.42 11.29 -3.27
CA GLU A 50 4.47 10.42 -3.81
C GLU A 50 4.11 8.94 -3.70
N TRP A 51 4.89 8.10 -4.38
CA TRP A 51 4.76 6.64 -4.29
C TRP A 51 4.94 6.12 -2.86
N ILE A 52 4.06 5.19 -2.49
CA ILE A 52 4.22 4.31 -1.32
C ILE A 52 4.48 2.89 -1.86
N GLU A 53 5.69 2.37 -1.66
CA GLU A 53 6.06 1.01 -2.09
C GLU A 53 6.19 0.07 -0.88
N ILE A 54 5.42 -1.02 -0.91
CA ILE A 54 5.46 -2.08 0.10
C ILE A 54 6.22 -3.27 -0.48
N GLY A 55 7.38 -3.55 0.11
CA GLY A 55 8.31 -4.60 -0.33
C GLY A 55 7.75 -6.01 -0.27
N GLU A 56 8.43 -6.93 -0.96
CA GLU A 56 8.04 -8.35 -1.04
C GLU A 56 7.91 -8.96 0.36
N GLY A 57 6.81 -9.67 0.62
CA GLY A 57 6.55 -10.31 1.92
C GLY A 57 6.38 -9.37 3.11
N ALA A 58 6.37 -8.05 2.90
CA ALA A 58 6.17 -7.09 3.99
C ALA A 58 4.70 -7.00 4.41
N ASN A 59 4.46 -6.66 5.69
CA ASN A 59 3.12 -6.47 6.22
C ASN A 59 2.96 -5.10 6.88
N VAL A 60 1.84 -4.45 6.59
CA VAL A 60 1.39 -3.20 7.21
C VAL A 60 0.21 -3.53 8.11
N GLN A 61 0.45 -3.59 9.42
CA GLN A 61 -0.54 -4.08 10.39
C GLN A 61 -1.67 -3.08 10.62
N ASP A 62 -2.64 -3.54 11.40
CA ASP A 62 -3.91 -2.93 11.69
C ASP A 62 -3.79 -1.45 12.10
N GLY A 63 -4.65 -0.60 11.53
CA GLY A 63 -4.72 0.83 11.86
C GLY A 63 -3.51 1.68 11.47
N SER A 64 -2.48 1.10 10.84
CA SER A 64 -1.31 1.85 10.37
C SER A 64 -1.69 2.93 9.35
N THR A 65 -0.99 4.06 9.38
CA THR A 65 -1.18 5.15 8.40
C THR A 65 0.12 5.42 7.65
N CYS A 66 0.06 5.33 6.32
CA CYS A 66 1.15 5.62 5.42
C CYS A 66 0.77 6.78 4.51
N HIS A 67 1.55 7.84 4.54
CA HIS A 67 1.38 9.05 3.73
C HIS A 67 2.76 9.61 3.34
N THR A 68 2.78 10.55 2.40
CA THR A 68 4.01 11.13 1.84
C THR A 68 3.86 12.63 1.64
N ASP A 69 4.98 13.34 1.65
CA ASP A 69 5.09 14.73 1.16
C ASP A 69 5.84 14.75 -0.17
N LEU A 70 5.67 15.81 -0.96
CA LEU A 70 6.34 15.96 -2.25
C LEU A 70 7.87 15.86 -2.10
N GLY A 71 8.49 15.00 -2.92
CA GLY A 71 9.92 14.70 -2.87
C GLY A 71 10.34 13.64 -1.84
N PHE A 72 9.41 13.10 -1.03
CA PHE A 72 9.67 12.10 -0.01
C PHE A 72 8.82 10.84 -0.21
N PRO A 73 9.18 9.97 -1.16
CA PRO A 73 8.49 8.68 -1.33
C PRO A 73 8.70 7.79 -0.11
N LEU A 74 7.71 6.96 0.19
CA LEU A 74 7.77 5.99 1.27
C LEU A 74 8.11 4.60 0.72
N HIS A 75 9.13 3.95 1.27
CA HIS A 75 9.53 2.60 0.90
C HIS A 75 9.65 1.73 2.15
N ILE A 76 8.82 0.69 2.23
CA ILE A 76 8.89 -0.36 3.24
C ILE A 76 9.66 -1.54 2.63
N GLY A 77 10.76 -1.93 3.28
CA GLY A 77 11.66 -2.96 2.76
C GLY A 77 11.04 -4.36 2.73
N ARG A 78 11.71 -5.27 2.01
CA ARG A 78 11.36 -6.70 1.95
C ARG A 78 11.29 -7.31 3.35
N ASN A 79 10.26 -8.11 3.60
CA ASN A 79 10.03 -8.83 4.86
C ASN A 79 10.02 -7.94 6.12
N CYS A 80 9.69 -6.66 6.00
CA CYS A 80 9.44 -5.81 7.15
C CYS A 80 8.07 -6.12 7.78
N ALA A 81 7.97 -5.92 9.09
CA ALA A 81 6.71 -5.87 9.82
C ALA A 81 6.56 -4.46 10.39
N VAL A 82 5.44 -3.82 10.08
CA VAL A 82 5.08 -2.46 10.52
C VAL A 82 3.92 -2.57 11.48
#